data_AF-A0A8T0H583-F1
#
_entry.id   AF-A0A8T0H583-F1
#
_cell.length_a   1.000
_cell.length_b   1.000
_cell.length_c   1.000
_cell.angle_alpha   90.00
_cell.angle_beta   90.00
_cell.angle_gamma   90.00
#
_symmetry.space_group_name_H-M   'P 1'
#
loop_
_entity.id
_entity.type
_entity.pdbx_description
1 polymer ?
#
loop_
_entity_poly.entity_id
_entity_poly.type
_entity_poly.pdbx_seq_one_letter_code
_entity_poly.pdbx_strand_id
1 'polypeptide(L)'
;MAALSSLRVVVPQVDITRGASGAQGAHSAGAVGDKAFFGLRSGQRLGAEVGRVTLRGCGVAVPAGNVRATAAASKVVKEKAKSEKAQLLVTKEEGLELYEDMVLGRSFEDMCAQMYYRGKMFGFVHLYNGQEAVSTGFIKLLRKEDYVTSTYRDHVHALSKGVPARQVMAELFGKTTGCCRGQGGSMHMFSAEHGLLGGFAFIGEGIPVAVGAAFSSKYKREVLKDDKADTVSIAFFGDGTANNGQFFECLNMAQLWKLPVIFVVENNLWAIGMSHYRSTSDVEIWKKGPAFGMASAHVDGMDVLKVREVAKEAVARARRGDGPTLIECETYRFRGHSLADPDELRSPGKIGQSTTQCLKEFD
;
A
#
# COMPACT_ATOMS: atom_id res chain seq x y z
N MET A 1 28.57 9.24 -4.97
CA MET A 1 28.21 9.22 -3.54
C MET A 1 27.88 10.65 -3.13
N ALA A 2 26.76 10.81 -2.41
CA ALA A 2 26.17 12.05 -1.89
C ALA A 2 25.24 12.84 -2.85
N ALA A 3 23.97 12.39 -2.91
CA ALA A 3 22.75 13.21 -2.94
C ALA A 3 21.55 12.27 -2.68
N LEU A 4 21.42 11.79 -1.44
CA LEU A 4 20.32 10.95 -0.95
C LEU A 4 19.61 11.71 0.17
N SER A 5 18.48 12.33 -0.15
CA SER A 5 17.46 12.77 0.82
C SER A 5 16.21 13.09 0.00
N SER A 6 15.10 12.34 0.07
CA SER A 6 14.21 12.40 1.22
C SER A 6 13.22 11.22 1.30
N LEU A 7 13.69 9.98 1.20
CA LEU A 7 12.88 8.81 1.52
C LEU A 7 13.33 8.21 2.86
N ARG A 8 12.47 8.29 3.88
CA ARG A 8 12.74 7.67 5.19
C ARG A 8 12.37 6.19 5.13
N VAL A 9 13.27 5.36 4.60
CA VAL A 9 13.24 3.93 4.95
C VAL A 9 13.72 3.83 6.38
N VAL A 10 12.79 3.65 7.32
CA VAL A 10 13.13 3.52 8.74
C VAL A 10 13.54 2.08 9.00
N VAL A 11 14.84 1.86 9.22
CA VAL A 11 15.39 0.61 9.74
C VAL A 11 15.71 0.83 11.22
N PRO A 12 15.00 0.19 12.18
CA PRO A 12 15.41 0.26 13.57
C PRO A 12 16.71 -0.54 13.76
N GLN A 13 17.78 0.13 14.22
CA GLN A 13 18.92 -0.55 14.84
C GLN A 13 18.47 -1.02 16.22
N VAL A 14 18.40 -2.34 16.42
CA VAL A 14 18.16 -2.93 17.74
C VAL A 14 19.51 -3.35 18.32
N ASP A 15 20.07 -2.52 19.19
CA ASP A 15 21.22 -2.90 20.02
C ASP A 15 20.74 -3.82 21.15
N ILE A 16 20.99 -5.12 21.00
CA ILE A 16 20.77 -6.09 22.08
C ILE A 16 22.02 -6.12 22.95
N THR A 17 22.15 -5.16 23.86
CA THR A 17 23.08 -5.30 24.99
C THR A 17 22.45 -6.22 26.02
N ARG A 18 23.03 -7.42 26.17
CA ARG A 18 22.71 -8.39 27.22
C ARG A 18 22.88 -7.75 28.61
N GLY A 19 21.78 -7.52 29.31
CA GLY A 19 21.74 -7.27 30.75
C GLY A 19 21.29 -8.52 31.48
N ALA A 20 22.23 -9.22 32.11
CA ALA A 20 21.94 -10.35 32.99
C ALA A 20 21.72 -9.85 34.44
N SER A 21 20.51 -10.05 34.96
CA SER A 21 20.17 -10.12 36.39
C SER A 21 18.72 -10.64 36.45
N GLY A 22 18.36 -11.77 37.04
CA GLY A 22 18.85 -12.34 38.30
C GLY A 22 17.84 -12.01 39.40
N ALA A 23 16.68 -12.68 39.43
CA ALA A 23 15.81 -12.73 40.60
C ALA A 23 14.84 -13.93 40.51
N GLN A 24 14.98 -14.86 41.46
CA GLN A 24 14.07 -15.98 41.74
C GLN A 24 13.07 -15.60 42.83
N GLY A 25 11.94 -16.32 42.84
CA GLY A 25 10.97 -16.42 43.94
C GLY A 25 9.58 -15.89 43.57
N ALA A 26 8.43 -16.44 43.95
CA ALA A 26 7.96 -17.74 44.47
C ALA A 26 6.51 -17.49 44.94
N HIS A 27 5.53 -18.33 44.56
CA HIS A 27 4.19 -18.51 45.18
C HIS A 27 3.25 -17.28 45.23
N SER A 28 1.91 -17.35 45.20
CA SER A 28 0.91 -18.40 45.38
C SER A 28 -0.44 -17.94 44.76
N ALA A 29 -1.26 -18.92 44.40
CA ALA A 29 -2.66 -18.77 43.99
C ALA A 29 -3.57 -18.25 45.12
N GLY A 30 -4.65 -17.56 44.73
CA GLY A 30 -5.77 -17.21 45.60
C GLY A 30 -6.99 -16.83 44.77
N ALA A 31 -7.96 -17.74 44.70
CA ALA A 31 -9.28 -17.54 44.11
C ALA A 31 -10.31 -17.31 45.23
N VAL A 32 -11.13 -16.27 45.09
CA VAL A 32 -12.45 -16.04 45.72
C VAL A 32 -13.15 -15.04 44.78
N GLY A 33 -14.38 -15.15 44.29
CA GLY A 33 -15.56 -15.86 44.77
C GLY A 33 -16.72 -14.85 44.80
N ASP A 34 -17.49 -14.81 43.71
CA ASP A 34 -18.92 -14.55 43.54
C ASP A 34 -19.73 -13.53 44.37
N LYS A 35 -20.55 -12.78 43.60
CA LYS A 35 -21.93 -12.29 43.85
C LYS A 35 -22.17 -11.02 44.71
N ALA A 36 -22.66 -9.98 44.03
CA ALA A 36 -23.82 -9.22 44.49
C ALA A 36 -24.62 -8.67 43.29
N PHE A 37 -25.93 -8.70 43.43
CA PHE A 37 -26.98 -8.51 42.42
C PHE A 37 -27.87 -7.31 42.86
N PHE A 38 -28.61 -6.76 41.89
CA PHE A 38 -29.78 -5.85 42.00
C PHE A 38 -29.57 -4.32 42.14
N GLY A 39 -30.21 -3.57 41.23
CA GLY A 39 -30.81 -2.27 41.56
C GLY A 39 -30.84 -1.22 40.45
N LEU A 40 -31.93 -1.16 39.68
CA LEU A 40 -32.28 -0.03 38.82
C LEU A 40 -32.28 1.31 39.59
N ARG A 41 -31.88 2.40 38.93
CA ARG A 41 -32.67 3.66 38.88
C ARG A 41 -32.23 4.59 37.76
N SER A 42 -33.24 5.12 37.10
CA SER A 42 -33.24 6.11 36.05
C SER A 42 -32.89 7.51 36.58
N GLY A 43 -32.28 8.31 35.71
CA GLY A 43 -32.43 9.77 35.68
C GLY A 43 -31.53 10.57 36.60
N GLN A 44 -30.42 11.07 36.05
CA GLN A 44 -29.94 12.41 36.40
C GLN A 44 -29.07 12.96 35.25
N ARG A 45 -29.56 14.03 34.62
CA ARG A 45 -28.79 14.89 33.72
C ARG A 45 -27.79 15.67 34.58
N LEU A 46 -26.51 15.45 34.37
CA LEU A 46 -25.46 16.34 34.87
C LEU A 46 -25.14 17.35 33.77
N GLY A 47 -25.47 18.61 34.03
CA GLY A 47 -25.01 19.74 33.24
C GLY A 47 -23.53 19.96 33.48
N ALA A 48 -22.74 19.97 32.40
CA ALA A 48 -21.35 20.39 32.44
C ALA A 48 -21.27 21.82 31.90
N GLU A 49 -20.94 22.76 32.77
CA GLU A 49 -20.56 24.12 32.41
C GLU A 49 -19.28 24.10 31.58
N VAL A 50 -19.33 24.70 30.39
CA VAL A 50 -18.18 24.90 29.52
C VAL A 50 -17.44 26.15 30.01
N GLY A 51 -16.38 25.94 30.79
CA GLY A 51 -15.43 26.98 31.17
C GLY A 51 -14.70 27.54 29.94
N ARG A 52 -14.98 28.80 29.62
CA ARG A 52 -14.40 29.55 28.50
C ARG A 52 -12.98 30.00 28.89
N VAL A 53 -11.95 29.32 28.40
CA VAL A 53 -10.55 29.77 28.56
C VAL A 53 -10.26 30.87 27.55
N THR A 54 -10.09 32.10 28.05
CA THR A 54 -9.62 33.27 27.29
C THR A 54 -8.10 33.27 27.23
N LEU A 55 -7.53 33.06 26.03
CA LEU A 55 -6.11 33.30 25.79
C LEU A 55 -5.88 34.82 25.63
N ARG A 56 -5.19 35.41 26.61
CA ARG A 56 -4.65 36.78 26.52
C ARG A 56 -3.52 36.81 25.49
N GLY A 57 -3.65 37.70 24.51
CA GLY A 57 -2.62 37.97 23.52
C GLY A 57 -1.39 38.65 24.12
N CYS A 58 -0.21 38.13 23.79
CA CYS A 58 1.03 38.89 23.81
C CYS A 58 1.27 39.44 22.40
N GLY A 59 1.00 40.73 22.23
CA GLY A 59 1.43 41.48 21.05
C GLY A 59 2.91 41.79 21.15
N VAL A 60 3.67 41.44 20.11
CA VAL A 60 5.01 41.99 19.88
C VAL A 60 4.96 42.78 18.59
N ALA A 61 5.23 44.07 18.71
CA ALA A 61 5.22 45.05 17.64
C ALA A 61 6.39 44.84 16.68
N VAL A 62 6.12 44.92 15.38
CA VAL A 62 7.13 44.97 14.31
C VAL A 62 7.27 46.44 13.87
N PRO A 63 8.47 47.06 13.94
CA PRO A 63 8.65 48.39 13.40
C PRO A 63 8.84 48.33 11.87
N ALA A 64 8.07 49.13 11.15
CA ALA A 64 8.25 49.36 9.72
C ALA A 64 9.46 50.27 9.50
N GLY A 65 10.54 49.71 8.92
CA GLY A 65 11.73 50.44 8.52
C GLY A 65 11.91 50.43 7.00
N ASN A 66 11.80 51.61 6.39
CA ASN A 66 12.18 51.88 5.00
C ASN A 66 13.67 51.59 4.79
N VAL A 67 14.02 50.77 3.79
CA VAL A 67 15.38 50.76 3.22
C VAL A 67 15.31 50.75 1.70
N ARG A 68 15.94 51.79 1.13
CA ARG A 68 16.18 52.06 -0.29
C ARG A 68 16.78 50.84 -1.01
N ALA A 69 16.25 50.54 -2.19
CA ALA A 69 16.93 49.76 -3.21
C ALA A 69 18.21 50.48 -3.66
N THR A 70 19.35 49.79 -3.58
CA THR A 70 20.57 50.16 -4.29
C THR A 70 20.92 49.02 -5.23
N ALA A 71 20.88 49.31 -6.53
CA ALA A 71 21.37 48.45 -7.58
C ALA A 71 22.90 48.57 -7.64
N ALA A 72 23.62 47.48 -7.40
CA ALA A 72 24.91 47.15 -8.04
C ALA A 72 25.55 45.94 -7.34
N ALA A 73 25.46 44.76 -7.97
CA ALA A 73 26.49 43.72 -7.97
C ALA A 73 26.07 42.57 -8.89
N SER A 74 26.00 42.87 -10.19
CA SER A 74 26.01 41.82 -11.22
C SER A 74 27.45 41.72 -11.74
N LYS A 75 27.94 40.48 -11.89
CA LYS A 75 29.30 40.05 -12.29
C LYS A 75 30.24 39.65 -11.15
N VAL A 76 30.01 38.52 -10.48
CA VAL A 76 30.99 37.43 -10.27
C VAL A 76 30.24 36.15 -9.83
N VAL A 77 29.35 35.60 -10.67
CA VAL A 77 28.96 34.17 -10.60
C VAL A 77 28.58 33.73 -12.02
N LYS A 78 29.55 33.82 -12.93
CA LYS A 78 29.41 33.35 -14.31
C LYS A 78 30.58 32.43 -14.62
N GLU A 79 30.69 31.33 -13.88
CA GLU A 79 31.45 30.15 -14.30
C GLU A 79 31.15 28.97 -13.37
N LYS A 80 30.83 27.82 -13.99
CA LYS A 80 30.38 26.54 -13.41
C LYS A 80 28.88 26.35 -13.18
N ALA A 81 28.07 26.66 -14.19
CA ALA A 81 26.94 25.78 -14.51
C ALA A 81 27.49 24.60 -15.34
N LYS A 82 28.17 23.65 -14.69
CA LYS A 82 28.31 22.32 -15.28
C LYS A 82 26.91 21.71 -15.21
N SER A 83 26.31 21.47 -16.36
CA SER A 83 25.13 20.62 -16.52
C SER A 83 25.45 19.26 -15.88
N GLU A 84 24.98 19.06 -14.65
CA GLU A 84 24.72 17.72 -14.15
C GLU A 84 23.62 17.18 -15.06
N LYS A 85 23.96 16.22 -15.93
CA LYS A 85 22.94 15.39 -16.57
C LYS A 85 22.10 14.83 -15.42
N ALA A 86 20.85 15.27 -15.32
CA ALA A 86 19.88 14.63 -14.43
C ALA A 86 19.97 13.12 -14.71
N GLN A 87 20.43 12.35 -13.74
CA GLN A 87 20.42 10.90 -13.86
C GLN A 87 18.96 10.50 -13.95
N LEU A 88 18.54 10.08 -15.14
CA LEU A 88 17.19 9.58 -15.37
C LEU A 88 16.97 8.37 -14.44
N LEU A 89 15.88 8.40 -13.66
CA LEU A 89 15.53 7.34 -12.71
C LEU A 89 15.24 5.99 -13.39
N VAL A 90 14.88 6.05 -14.67
CA VAL A 90 14.55 4.92 -15.55
C VAL A 90 15.09 5.15 -16.95
N THR A 91 15.36 4.08 -17.70
CA THR A 91 15.66 4.22 -19.13
C THR A 91 14.41 4.62 -19.92
N LYS A 92 14.57 4.99 -21.18
CA LYS A 92 13.44 5.31 -22.06
C LYS A 92 12.53 4.09 -22.25
N GLU A 93 13.13 2.92 -22.40
CA GLU A 93 12.43 1.64 -22.61
C GLU A 93 11.65 1.24 -21.36
N GLU A 94 12.27 1.35 -20.17
CA GLU A 94 11.56 1.17 -18.90
C GLU A 94 10.43 2.18 -18.76
N GLY A 95 10.66 3.45 -19.11
CA GLY A 95 9.63 4.48 -19.02
C GLY A 95 8.43 4.17 -19.92
N LEU A 96 8.68 3.71 -21.16
CA LEU A 96 7.63 3.31 -22.08
C LEU A 96 6.84 2.10 -21.57
N GLU A 97 7.51 1.08 -21.01
CA GLU A 97 6.84 -0.08 -20.42
C GLU A 97 5.91 0.31 -19.27
N LEU A 98 6.36 1.20 -18.38
CA LEU A 98 5.54 1.70 -17.27
C LEU A 98 4.32 2.46 -17.78
N TYR A 99 4.51 3.35 -18.77
CA TYR A 99 3.42 4.11 -19.36
C TYR A 99 2.40 3.22 -20.04
N GLU A 100 2.83 2.29 -20.90
CA GLU A 100 1.97 1.38 -21.63
C GLU A 100 1.14 0.50 -20.68
N ASP A 101 1.74 0.03 -19.58
CA ASP A 101 1.03 -0.76 -18.57
C ASP A 101 -0.03 0.04 -17.83
N MET A 102 0.28 1.27 -17.40
CA MET A 102 -0.70 2.15 -16.73
C MET A 102 -1.84 2.55 -17.68
N VAL A 103 -1.53 2.88 -18.94
CA VAL A 103 -2.54 3.23 -19.96
C VAL A 103 -3.41 2.03 -20.30
N LEU A 104 -2.82 0.84 -20.42
CA LEU A 104 -3.57 -0.40 -20.61
C LEU A 104 -4.52 -0.64 -19.45
N GLY A 105 -4.04 -0.54 -18.21
CA GLY A 105 -4.85 -0.70 -17.00
C GLY A 105 -6.02 0.29 -16.97
N ARG A 106 -5.76 1.59 -17.16
CA ARG A 106 -6.80 2.62 -17.19
C ARG A 106 -7.84 2.37 -18.28
N SER A 107 -7.39 2.11 -19.50
CA SER A 107 -8.27 1.90 -20.66
C SER A 107 -9.10 0.63 -20.51
N PHE A 108 -8.52 -0.41 -19.94
CA PHE A 108 -9.22 -1.67 -19.65
C PHE A 108 -10.33 -1.46 -18.62
N GLU A 109 -10.03 -0.79 -17.52
CA GLU A 109 -10.99 -0.49 -16.45
C GLU A 109 -12.16 0.40 -16.94
N ASP A 110 -11.87 1.43 -17.75
CA ASP A 110 -12.91 2.25 -18.37
C ASP A 110 -13.80 1.44 -19.34
N MET A 111 -13.21 0.47 -20.06
CA MET A 111 -13.98 -0.46 -20.89
C MET A 111 -14.83 -1.42 -20.04
N CYS A 112 -14.32 -1.91 -18.90
CA CYS A 112 -15.08 -2.71 -17.94
C CYS A 112 -16.30 -1.93 -17.45
N ALA A 113 -16.14 -0.65 -17.10
CA ALA A 113 -17.24 0.22 -16.72
C ALA A 113 -18.32 0.29 -17.80
N GLN A 114 -17.92 0.53 -19.06
CA GLN A 114 -18.86 0.59 -20.18
C GLN A 114 -19.60 -0.74 -20.38
N MET A 115 -18.91 -1.87 -20.30
CA MET A 115 -19.52 -3.19 -20.49
C MET A 115 -20.46 -3.57 -19.35
N TYR A 116 -20.14 -3.18 -18.11
CA TYR A 116 -21.01 -3.35 -16.96
C TYR A 116 -22.33 -2.57 -17.14
N TYR A 117 -22.26 -1.29 -17.50
CA TYR A 117 -23.47 -0.48 -17.74
C TYR A 117 -24.31 -0.97 -18.91
N ARG A 118 -23.71 -1.71 -19.86
CA ARG A 118 -24.42 -2.40 -20.95
C ARG A 118 -24.97 -3.78 -20.55
N GLY A 119 -24.87 -4.17 -19.28
CA GLY A 119 -25.34 -5.45 -18.75
C GLY A 119 -24.59 -6.65 -19.31
N LYS A 120 -23.31 -6.48 -19.68
CA LYS A 120 -22.48 -7.57 -20.25
C LYS A 120 -21.58 -8.26 -19.23
N MET A 121 -21.38 -7.65 -18.07
CA MET A 121 -20.63 -8.22 -16.95
C MET A 121 -21.59 -8.50 -15.81
N PHE A 122 -21.43 -9.66 -15.16
CA PHE A 122 -22.31 -10.12 -14.09
C PHE A 122 -21.57 -10.11 -12.74
N GLY A 123 -22.30 -9.87 -11.66
CA GLY A 123 -21.74 -9.78 -10.31
C GLY A 123 -21.18 -8.40 -9.97
N PHE A 124 -20.41 -8.33 -8.88
CA PHE A 124 -19.79 -7.09 -8.43
C PHE A 124 -18.50 -6.81 -9.18
N VAL A 125 -18.44 -5.66 -9.85
CA VAL A 125 -17.24 -5.19 -10.57
C VAL A 125 -16.57 -4.09 -9.78
N HIS A 126 -15.31 -4.32 -9.41
CA HIS A 126 -14.51 -3.41 -8.59
C HIS A 126 -13.33 -2.90 -9.41
N LEU A 127 -13.43 -1.65 -9.87
CA LEU A 127 -12.44 -1.09 -10.77
C LEU A 127 -11.20 -0.59 -10.01
N TYR A 128 -10.03 -0.70 -10.64
CA TYR A 128 -8.75 -0.26 -10.08
C TYR A 128 -8.36 1.18 -10.43
N ASN A 129 -9.25 1.94 -11.10
CA ASN A 129 -8.97 3.32 -11.55
C ASN A 129 -8.36 4.21 -10.46
N GLY A 130 -7.20 4.81 -10.77
CA GLY A 130 -6.49 5.75 -9.92
C GLY A 130 -5.32 5.14 -9.14
N GLN A 131 -5.15 3.82 -9.18
CA GLN A 131 -4.13 3.09 -8.43
C GLN A 131 -3.06 2.47 -9.35
N GLU A 132 -3.11 2.72 -10.66
CA GLU A 132 -2.30 2.02 -11.67
C GLU A 132 -0.80 2.12 -11.40
N ALA A 133 -0.31 3.29 -11.00
CA ALA A 133 1.09 3.52 -10.66
C ALA A 133 1.62 2.57 -9.58
N VAL A 134 0.77 2.19 -8.61
CA VAL A 134 1.12 1.22 -7.56
C VAL A 134 1.37 -0.15 -8.18
N SER A 135 0.36 -0.71 -8.86
CA SER A 135 0.48 -2.02 -9.53
C SER A 135 1.68 -2.09 -10.48
N THR A 136 1.81 -1.12 -11.38
CA THR A 136 2.84 -1.07 -12.41
C THR A 136 4.23 -0.93 -11.81
N GLY A 137 4.41 -0.03 -10.83
CA GLY A 137 5.70 0.24 -10.20
C GLY A 137 6.31 -0.97 -9.51
N PHE A 138 5.49 -1.83 -8.91
CA PHE A 138 5.93 -3.09 -8.29
C PHE A 138 6.02 -4.24 -9.30
N ILE A 139 4.96 -4.50 -10.06
CA ILE A 139 4.84 -5.73 -10.83
C ILE A 139 5.82 -5.77 -12.01
N LYS A 140 6.11 -4.62 -12.65
CA LYS A 140 7.11 -4.55 -13.75
C LYS A 140 8.57 -4.63 -13.28
N LEU A 141 8.81 -4.85 -11.99
CA LEU A 141 10.14 -5.22 -11.48
C LEU A 141 10.27 -6.72 -11.19
N LEU A 142 9.15 -7.43 -11.16
CA LEU A 142 9.12 -8.85 -10.80
C LEU A 142 9.60 -9.72 -11.97
N ARG A 143 10.25 -10.83 -11.63
CA ARG A 143 10.47 -11.92 -12.58
C ARG A 143 9.18 -12.71 -12.77
N LYS A 144 9.11 -13.51 -13.83
CA LYS A 144 7.92 -14.32 -14.12
C LYS A 144 7.59 -15.28 -12.97
N GLU A 145 8.61 -15.80 -12.29
CA GLU A 145 8.53 -16.77 -11.20
C GLU A 145 8.15 -16.14 -9.85
N ASP A 146 8.22 -14.82 -9.73
CA ASP A 146 7.79 -14.12 -8.52
C ASP A 146 6.26 -14.06 -8.46
N TYR A 147 5.73 -14.14 -7.23
CA TYR A 147 4.31 -14.32 -6.97
C TYR A 147 3.62 -13.02 -6.57
N VAL A 148 2.35 -12.89 -6.96
CA VAL A 148 1.48 -11.78 -6.55
C VAL A 148 0.16 -12.34 -6.03
N THR A 149 -0.27 -11.90 -4.85
CA THR A 149 -1.67 -11.96 -4.41
C THR A 149 -2.29 -10.57 -4.46
N SER A 150 -3.55 -10.52 -4.83
CA SER A 150 -4.31 -9.28 -5.01
C SER A 150 -5.56 -9.25 -4.13
N THR A 151 -6.22 -8.11 -4.07
CA THR A 151 -7.61 -7.98 -3.59
C THR A 151 -8.60 -8.34 -4.70
N TYR A 152 -9.88 -8.09 -4.46
CA TYR A 152 -10.96 -8.11 -5.46
C TYR A 152 -10.85 -7.03 -6.54
N ARG A 153 -9.89 -6.10 -6.47
CA ARG A 153 -9.52 -5.17 -7.57
C ARG A 153 -8.28 -5.69 -8.29
N ASP A 154 -8.38 -6.86 -8.89
CA ASP A 154 -7.25 -7.62 -9.42
C ASP A 154 -7.03 -7.51 -10.93
N HIS A 155 -7.88 -6.78 -11.67
CA HIS A 155 -7.80 -6.78 -13.14
C HIS A 155 -6.47 -6.21 -13.62
N VAL A 156 -6.10 -5.03 -13.11
CA VAL A 156 -4.82 -4.39 -13.46
C VAL A 156 -3.64 -5.21 -12.94
N HIS A 157 -3.71 -5.80 -11.74
CA HIS A 157 -2.67 -6.72 -11.26
C HIS A 157 -2.46 -7.92 -12.20
N ALA A 158 -3.54 -8.51 -12.73
CA ALA A 158 -3.47 -9.59 -13.69
C ALA A 158 -2.83 -9.14 -15.01
N LEU A 159 -3.25 -7.99 -15.54
CA LEU A 159 -2.68 -7.39 -16.75
C LEU A 159 -1.18 -7.10 -16.56
N SER A 160 -0.80 -6.45 -15.46
CA SER A 160 0.59 -6.12 -15.17
C SER A 160 1.46 -7.37 -15.04
N LYS A 161 0.94 -8.48 -14.47
CA LYS A 161 1.63 -9.78 -14.41
C LYS A 161 1.70 -10.51 -15.76
N GLY A 162 1.05 -9.97 -16.80
CA GLY A 162 1.13 -10.45 -18.18
C GLY A 162 -0.03 -11.34 -18.60
N VAL A 163 -1.07 -11.50 -17.78
CA VAL A 163 -2.28 -12.22 -18.21
C VAL A 163 -2.90 -11.47 -19.40
N PRO A 164 -3.13 -12.12 -20.56
CA PRO A 164 -3.60 -11.40 -21.74
C PRO A 164 -4.92 -10.70 -21.49
N ALA A 165 -5.03 -9.43 -21.89
CA ALA A 165 -6.25 -8.62 -21.69
C ALA A 165 -7.51 -9.29 -22.23
N ARG A 166 -7.39 -10.06 -23.33
CA ARG A 166 -8.50 -10.85 -23.88
C ARG A 166 -9.00 -11.92 -22.90
N GLN A 167 -8.10 -12.58 -22.17
CA GLN A 167 -8.46 -13.60 -21.17
C GLN A 167 -9.08 -12.93 -19.94
N VAL A 168 -8.52 -11.82 -19.45
CA VAL A 168 -9.10 -11.06 -18.34
C VAL A 168 -10.51 -10.58 -18.69
N MET A 169 -10.70 -9.99 -19.88
CA MET A 169 -12.02 -9.55 -20.34
C MET A 169 -12.98 -10.73 -20.55
N ALA A 170 -12.51 -11.87 -21.05
CA ALA A 170 -13.32 -13.08 -21.18
C ALA A 170 -13.79 -13.61 -19.82
N GLU A 171 -12.93 -13.53 -18.80
CA GLU A 171 -13.26 -13.92 -17.42
C GLU A 171 -14.39 -13.03 -16.86
N LEU A 172 -14.30 -11.71 -17.04
CA LEU A 172 -15.34 -10.75 -16.63
C LEU A 172 -16.69 -10.96 -17.34
N PHE A 173 -16.66 -11.53 -18.54
CA PHE A 173 -17.85 -11.90 -19.31
C PHE A 173 -18.37 -13.30 -18.98
N GLY A 174 -17.76 -14.02 -18.02
CA GLY A 174 -18.14 -15.39 -17.65
C GLY A 174 -17.87 -16.41 -18.75
N LYS A 175 -16.88 -16.18 -19.63
CA LYS A 175 -16.56 -17.08 -20.75
C LYS A 175 -15.52 -18.11 -20.35
N THR A 176 -15.64 -19.30 -20.91
CA THR A 176 -14.69 -20.42 -20.72
C THR A 176 -13.26 -20.11 -21.20
N THR A 177 -13.09 -19.11 -22.06
CA THR A 177 -11.77 -18.61 -22.51
C THR A 177 -11.14 -17.60 -21.53
N GLY A 178 -11.78 -17.33 -20.40
CA GLY A 178 -11.20 -16.55 -19.30
C GLY A 178 -10.06 -17.27 -18.60
N CYS A 179 -9.21 -16.53 -17.89
CA CYS A 179 -8.05 -17.09 -17.18
C CYS A 179 -8.45 -18.13 -16.11
N CYS A 180 -9.67 -18.03 -15.56
CA CYS A 180 -10.28 -18.98 -14.62
C CYS A 180 -11.50 -19.69 -15.22
N ARG A 181 -11.59 -19.74 -16.56
CA ARG A 181 -12.70 -20.34 -17.31
C ARG A 181 -14.07 -19.71 -17.02
N GLY A 182 -14.10 -18.43 -16.67
CA GLY A 182 -15.33 -17.68 -16.39
C GLY A 182 -15.94 -17.95 -15.02
N GLN A 183 -15.23 -18.66 -14.13
CA GLN A 183 -15.71 -19.02 -12.79
C GLN A 183 -15.25 -18.04 -11.71
N GLY A 184 -14.14 -17.34 -11.93
CA GLY A 184 -13.61 -16.38 -10.97
C GLY A 184 -14.29 -15.02 -11.07
N GLY A 185 -14.76 -14.66 -12.26
CA GLY A 185 -15.42 -13.38 -12.50
C GLY A 185 -14.53 -12.19 -12.13
N SER A 186 -15.12 -11.12 -11.62
CA SER A 186 -14.41 -9.86 -11.37
C SER A 186 -13.53 -9.81 -10.12
N MET A 187 -13.55 -10.82 -9.24
CA MET A 187 -12.89 -10.72 -7.94
C MET A 187 -11.89 -11.84 -7.66
N HIS A 188 -11.76 -12.81 -8.58
CA HIS A 188 -11.00 -14.04 -8.39
C HIS A 188 -10.16 -14.39 -9.63
N MET A 189 -9.46 -13.41 -10.20
CA MET A 189 -8.48 -13.63 -11.26
C MET A 189 -7.32 -14.47 -10.72
N PHE A 190 -6.96 -15.52 -11.44
CA PHE A 190 -5.87 -16.43 -11.09
C PHE A 190 -5.12 -16.85 -12.33
N SER A 191 -3.79 -16.95 -12.24
CA SER A 191 -2.98 -17.51 -13.32
C SER A 191 -1.66 -18.05 -12.79
N ALA A 192 -1.58 -19.38 -12.64
CA ALA A 192 -0.36 -20.06 -12.22
C ALA A 192 0.82 -19.79 -13.17
N GLU A 193 0.56 -19.72 -14.49
CA GLU A 193 1.58 -19.44 -15.51
C GLU A 193 2.28 -18.08 -15.29
N HIS A 194 1.52 -17.08 -14.83
CA HIS A 194 1.99 -15.72 -14.66
C HIS A 194 2.39 -15.40 -13.22
N GLY A 195 2.33 -16.39 -12.30
CA GLY A 195 2.60 -16.16 -10.87
C GLY A 195 1.53 -15.31 -10.18
N LEU A 196 0.32 -15.21 -10.73
CA LEU A 196 -0.82 -14.56 -10.07
C LEU A 196 -1.56 -15.61 -9.23
N LEU A 197 -1.36 -15.54 -7.91
CA LEU A 197 -1.90 -16.51 -6.95
C LEU A 197 -3.38 -16.27 -6.59
N GLY A 198 -4.00 -15.22 -7.10
CA GLY A 198 -5.42 -14.96 -6.93
C GLY A 198 -5.73 -13.51 -6.58
N GLY A 199 -6.89 -13.05 -7.04
CA GLY A 199 -7.68 -12.05 -6.32
C GLY A 199 -8.62 -12.71 -5.32
N PHE A 200 -8.88 -12.00 -4.24
CA PHE A 200 -9.66 -12.50 -3.13
C PHE A 200 -10.76 -11.50 -2.75
N ALA A 201 -11.99 -12.00 -2.66
CA ALA A 201 -13.16 -11.22 -2.23
C ALA A 201 -13.18 -11.01 -0.71
N PHE A 202 -12.68 -11.97 0.08
CA PHE A 202 -12.58 -11.81 1.53
C PHE A 202 -11.37 -10.95 1.91
N ILE A 203 -11.64 -10.00 2.80
CA ILE A 203 -10.67 -8.98 3.20
C ILE A 203 -9.50 -9.62 3.96
N GLY A 204 -8.31 -9.59 3.37
CA GLY A 204 -7.07 -10.10 3.97
C GLY A 204 -6.69 -11.53 3.58
N GLU A 205 -7.55 -12.26 2.85
CA GLU A 205 -7.34 -13.67 2.52
C GLU A 205 -6.07 -13.92 1.68
N GLY A 206 -5.69 -12.97 0.81
CA GLY A 206 -4.48 -13.07 0.00
C GLY A 206 -3.17 -12.90 0.77
N ILE A 207 -3.20 -12.32 1.97
CA ILE A 207 -2.00 -12.05 2.78
C ILE A 207 -1.31 -13.36 3.23
N PRO A 208 -1.99 -14.30 3.92
CA PRO A 208 -1.37 -15.57 4.31
C PRO A 208 -0.95 -16.42 3.11
N VAL A 209 -1.64 -16.31 1.96
CA VAL A 209 -1.28 -17.04 0.74
C VAL A 209 0.09 -16.57 0.22
N ALA A 210 0.34 -15.26 0.17
CA ALA A 210 1.65 -14.71 -0.19
C ALA A 210 2.73 -15.07 0.83
N VAL A 211 2.41 -15.05 2.13
CA VAL A 211 3.33 -15.50 3.19
C VAL A 211 3.69 -16.98 3.00
N GLY A 212 2.72 -17.84 2.67
CA GLY A 212 2.95 -19.25 2.36
C GLY A 212 3.83 -19.46 1.12
N ALA A 213 3.62 -18.67 0.06
CA ALA A 213 4.46 -18.71 -1.14
C ALA A 213 5.91 -18.29 -0.84
N ALA A 214 6.10 -17.23 -0.04
CA ALA A 214 7.40 -16.77 0.41
C ALA A 214 8.09 -17.81 1.34
N PHE A 215 7.32 -18.46 2.22
CA PHE A 215 7.82 -19.58 3.03
C PHE A 215 8.28 -20.74 2.15
N SER A 216 7.53 -21.09 1.09
CA SER A 216 7.94 -22.13 0.14
C SER A 216 9.28 -21.81 -0.52
N SER A 217 9.48 -20.55 -0.95
CA SER A 217 10.76 -20.08 -1.52
C SER A 217 11.92 -20.29 -0.53
N LYS A 218 11.78 -19.81 0.71
CA LYS A 218 12.80 -19.99 1.75
C LYS A 218 13.04 -21.45 2.09
N TYR A 219 11.98 -22.25 2.21
CA TYR A 219 12.08 -23.69 2.54
C TYR A 219 12.83 -24.46 1.45
N LYS A 220 12.53 -24.21 0.17
CA LYS A 220 13.25 -24.82 -0.95
C LYS A 220 14.74 -24.49 -0.90
N ARG A 221 15.07 -23.23 -0.62
CA ARG A 221 16.47 -22.77 -0.51
C ARG A 221 17.19 -23.41 0.67
N GLU A 222 16.64 -23.31 1.88
CA GLU A 222 17.35 -23.64 3.10
C GLU A 222 17.26 -25.12 3.48
N VAL A 223 16.11 -25.75 3.23
CA VAL A 223 15.83 -27.15 3.62
C VAL A 223 16.08 -28.10 2.45
N LEU A 224 15.54 -27.79 1.26
CA LEU A 224 15.71 -28.64 0.08
C LEU A 224 17.01 -28.36 -0.69
N LYS A 225 17.81 -27.38 -0.25
CA LYS A 225 19.12 -27.02 -0.83
C LYS A 225 19.04 -26.64 -2.32
N ASP A 226 17.95 -26.00 -2.72
CA ASP A 226 17.82 -25.40 -4.04
C ASP A 226 18.31 -23.94 -4.03
N ASP A 227 19.58 -23.74 -4.38
CA ASP A 227 20.20 -22.40 -4.41
C ASP A 227 19.54 -21.44 -5.41
N LYS A 228 18.73 -21.95 -6.34
CA LYS A 228 17.98 -21.14 -7.31
C LYS A 228 16.61 -20.70 -6.79
N ALA A 229 16.20 -21.18 -5.61
CA ALA A 229 14.94 -20.78 -4.99
C ALA A 229 15.09 -19.41 -4.31
N ASP A 230 14.88 -18.35 -5.08
CA ASP A 230 14.94 -16.96 -4.61
C ASP A 230 13.71 -16.15 -5.06
N THR A 231 12.56 -16.80 -5.23
CA THR A 231 11.32 -16.12 -5.62
C THR A 231 10.83 -15.21 -4.50
N VAL A 232 10.33 -14.03 -4.89
CA VAL A 232 9.73 -13.02 -4.03
C VAL A 232 8.22 -13.08 -4.18
N SER A 233 7.49 -12.84 -3.10
CA SER A 233 6.03 -12.72 -3.12
C SER A 233 5.59 -11.31 -2.75
N ILE A 234 4.60 -10.76 -3.45
CA ILE A 234 3.95 -9.49 -3.09
C ILE A 234 2.51 -9.78 -2.68
N ALA A 235 2.08 -9.18 -1.56
CA ALA A 235 0.68 -9.12 -1.15
C ALA A 235 0.16 -7.70 -1.28
N PHE A 236 -0.73 -7.44 -2.23
CA PHE A 236 -1.45 -6.17 -2.35
C PHE A 236 -2.74 -6.21 -1.53
N PHE A 237 -2.99 -5.17 -0.74
CA PHE A 237 -4.22 -5.03 0.03
C PHE A 237 -4.53 -3.57 0.37
N GLY A 238 -5.82 -3.24 0.56
CA GLY A 238 -6.24 -1.88 0.90
C GLY A 238 -6.01 -1.49 2.37
N ASP A 239 -6.12 -0.19 2.65
CA ASP A 239 -6.02 0.43 3.98
C ASP A 239 -6.96 -0.20 5.01
N GLY A 240 -8.21 -0.49 4.63
CA GLY A 240 -9.18 -1.14 5.52
C GLY A 240 -8.72 -2.50 6.04
N THR A 241 -8.00 -3.27 5.20
CA THR A 241 -7.47 -4.60 5.55
C THR A 241 -6.41 -4.53 6.65
N ALA A 242 -5.68 -3.42 6.78
CA ALA A 242 -4.61 -3.26 7.76
C ALA A 242 -5.10 -3.19 9.22
N ASN A 243 -6.41 -3.29 9.45
CA ASN A 243 -7.02 -3.42 10.77
C ASN A 243 -7.44 -4.87 11.12
N ASN A 244 -7.29 -5.81 10.18
CA ASN A 244 -7.63 -7.22 10.41
C ASN A 244 -6.52 -7.92 11.22
N GLY A 245 -6.89 -8.80 12.17
CA GLY A 245 -5.93 -9.54 13.00
C GLY A 245 -4.94 -10.38 12.18
N GLN A 246 -5.44 -10.99 11.10
CA GLN A 246 -4.64 -11.80 10.18
C GLN A 246 -3.45 -11.04 9.56
N PHE A 247 -3.59 -9.73 9.34
CA PHE A 247 -2.50 -8.90 8.86
C PHE A 247 -1.34 -8.87 9.86
N PHE A 248 -1.62 -8.63 11.15
CA PHE A 248 -0.60 -8.59 12.20
C PHE A 248 0.08 -9.95 12.42
N GLU A 249 -0.70 -11.04 12.39
CA GLU A 249 -0.17 -12.40 12.48
C GLU A 249 0.82 -12.68 11.35
N CYS A 250 0.47 -12.29 10.12
CA CYS A 250 1.32 -12.44 8.95
C CYS A 250 2.59 -11.58 9.03
N LEU A 251 2.50 -10.32 9.50
CA LEU A 251 3.67 -9.48 9.69
C LEU A 251 4.67 -10.13 10.67
N ASN A 252 4.17 -10.60 11.81
CA ASN A 252 4.99 -11.26 12.83
C ASN A 252 5.70 -12.50 12.25
N MET A 253 4.96 -13.39 11.60
CA MET A 253 5.50 -14.63 11.06
C MET A 253 6.51 -14.40 9.93
N ALA A 254 6.19 -13.49 9.00
CA ALA A 254 7.09 -13.14 7.91
C ALA A 254 8.41 -12.56 8.43
N GLN A 255 8.34 -11.71 9.45
CA GLN A 255 9.51 -11.08 10.03
C GLN A 255 10.34 -12.04 10.88
N LEU A 256 9.69 -12.89 11.68
CA LEU A 256 10.33 -13.94 12.48
C LEU A 256 11.17 -14.86 11.61
N TRP A 257 10.63 -15.27 10.46
CA TRP A 257 11.30 -16.20 9.54
C TRP A 257 12.09 -15.52 8.44
N LYS A 258 12.15 -14.18 8.42
CA LYS A 258 12.83 -13.40 7.37
C LYS A 258 12.39 -13.83 5.96
N LEU A 259 11.09 -13.94 5.75
CA LEU A 259 10.52 -14.39 4.48
C LEU A 259 10.70 -13.35 3.37
N PRO A 260 10.89 -13.79 2.11
CA PRO A 260 10.98 -12.92 0.93
C PRO A 260 9.60 -12.42 0.49
N VAL A 261 8.89 -11.68 1.35
CA VAL A 261 7.56 -11.13 1.09
C VAL A 261 7.51 -9.62 1.24
N ILE A 262 6.80 -8.95 0.34
CA ILE A 262 6.52 -7.52 0.39
C ILE A 262 5.03 -7.32 0.62
N PHE A 263 4.69 -6.58 1.66
CA PHE A 263 3.32 -6.17 1.95
C PHE A 263 3.10 -4.78 1.38
N VAL A 264 2.24 -4.67 0.37
CA VAL A 264 1.94 -3.40 -0.29
C VAL A 264 0.52 -2.97 0.09
N VAL A 265 0.45 -1.89 0.86
CA VAL A 265 -0.81 -1.26 1.25
C VAL A 265 -1.20 -0.24 0.20
N GLU A 266 -2.32 -0.46 -0.46
CA GLU A 266 -2.92 0.45 -1.43
C GLU A 266 -3.88 1.37 -0.67
N ASN A 267 -3.33 2.39 -0.02
CA ASN A 267 -4.12 3.30 0.79
C ASN A 267 -4.83 4.31 -0.11
N ASN A 268 -6.00 3.91 -0.60
CA ASN A 268 -6.87 4.76 -1.43
C ASN A 268 -7.84 5.64 -0.62
N LEU A 269 -7.58 5.75 0.70
CA LEU A 269 -8.28 6.55 1.71
C LEU A 269 -9.70 6.06 2.10
N TRP A 270 -10.20 4.96 1.53
CA TRP A 270 -11.59 4.52 1.69
C TRP A 270 -11.81 3.00 1.65
N ALA A 271 -12.32 2.46 2.75
CA ALA A 271 -12.89 1.10 2.81
C ALA A 271 -14.42 1.15 2.65
N ILE A 272 -14.91 0.95 1.42
CA ILE A 272 -16.32 1.17 1.04
C ILE A 272 -16.71 2.63 1.32
N GLY A 273 -17.42 2.87 2.43
CA GLY A 273 -17.85 4.18 2.93
C GLY A 273 -17.11 4.63 4.19
N MET A 274 -16.22 3.80 4.74
CA MET A 274 -15.41 4.13 5.89
C MET A 274 -14.14 4.89 5.45
N SER A 275 -13.98 6.12 5.91
CA SER A 275 -12.76 6.91 5.65
C SER A 275 -11.58 6.41 6.46
N HIS A 276 -10.41 6.34 5.83
CA HIS A 276 -9.12 5.95 6.42
C HIS A 276 -8.80 6.68 7.74
N TYR A 277 -8.99 8.00 7.76
CA TYR A 277 -8.74 8.84 8.94
C TYR A 277 -9.67 8.55 10.14
N ARG A 278 -10.67 7.68 9.95
CA ARG A 278 -11.64 7.27 10.97
C ARG A 278 -11.65 5.76 11.21
N SER A 279 -10.80 4.98 10.53
CA SER A 279 -10.77 3.52 10.62
C SER A 279 -9.66 2.95 11.47
N THR A 280 -8.70 3.77 11.92
CA THR A 280 -7.53 3.29 12.68
C THR A 280 -7.03 4.37 13.65
N SER A 281 -6.35 3.95 14.72
CA SER A 281 -5.84 4.86 15.76
C SER A 281 -4.58 5.62 15.33
N ASP A 282 -3.75 5.02 14.49
CA ASP A 282 -2.62 5.67 13.81
C ASP A 282 -2.81 5.49 12.31
N VAL A 283 -3.01 6.62 11.62
CA VAL A 283 -3.36 6.69 10.20
C VAL A 283 -2.17 6.37 9.29
N GLU A 284 -0.95 6.40 9.80
CA GLU A 284 0.23 6.05 9.03
C GLU A 284 0.47 4.54 9.13
N ILE A 285 -0.13 3.77 8.22
CA ILE A 285 -0.13 2.29 8.25
C ILE A 285 1.29 1.73 8.17
N TRP A 286 2.19 2.37 7.43
CA TRP A 286 3.59 1.96 7.32
C TRP A 286 4.29 1.83 8.69
N LYS A 287 3.88 2.62 9.70
CA LYS A 287 4.42 2.56 11.06
C LYS A 287 4.07 1.29 11.83
N LYS A 288 3.13 0.47 11.33
CA LYS A 288 2.84 -0.85 11.91
C LYS A 288 3.97 -1.85 11.68
N GLY A 289 4.80 -1.67 10.65
CA GLY A 289 5.96 -2.54 10.36
C GLY A 289 7.05 -2.50 11.45
N PRO A 290 7.54 -1.30 11.85
CA PRO A 290 8.57 -1.16 12.87
C PRO A 290 8.23 -1.80 14.22
N ALA A 291 6.95 -1.96 14.58
CA ALA A 291 6.53 -2.69 15.78
C ALA A 291 6.98 -4.17 15.79
N PHE A 292 7.24 -4.75 14.62
CA PHE A 292 7.79 -6.11 14.48
C PHE A 292 9.30 -6.09 14.15
N GLY A 293 9.93 -4.92 14.05
CA GLY A 293 11.28 -4.75 13.51
C GLY A 293 11.35 -4.96 11.99
N MET A 294 10.23 -4.77 11.28
CA MET A 294 10.14 -4.87 9.83
C MET A 294 10.51 -3.54 9.17
N ALA A 295 11.23 -3.58 8.05
CA ALA A 295 11.50 -2.41 7.24
C ALA A 295 10.19 -1.86 6.67
N SER A 296 10.05 -0.54 6.63
CA SER A 296 8.82 0.08 6.13
C SER A 296 9.06 1.42 5.46
N ALA A 297 8.13 1.80 4.57
CA ALA A 297 8.15 3.07 3.86
C ALA A 297 6.73 3.56 3.55
N HIS A 298 6.57 4.88 3.51
CA HIS A 298 5.42 5.56 2.91
C HIS A 298 5.86 6.16 1.59
N VAL A 299 5.01 6.06 0.57
CA VAL A 299 5.29 6.59 -0.76
C VAL A 299 4.01 7.19 -1.35
N ASP A 300 4.20 8.25 -2.13
CA ASP A 300 3.17 8.77 -3.01
C ASP A 300 2.88 7.72 -4.09
N GLY A 301 1.76 7.01 -3.93
CA GLY A 301 1.31 5.94 -4.80
C GLY A 301 0.79 6.42 -6.15
N MET A 302 0.69 7.74 -6.37
CA MET A 302 0.35 8.32 -7.66
C MET A 302 1.58 8.54 -8.55
N ASP A 303 2.79 8.56 -7.97
CA ASP A 303 4.05 8.75 -8.68
C ASP A 303 4.74 7.40 -8.94
N VAL A 304 4.63 6.90 -10.18
CA VAL A 304 5.15 5.59 -10.56
C VAL A 304 6.67 5.48 -10.39
N LEU A 305 7.42 6.59 -10.51
CA LEU A 305 8.88 6.57 -10.37
C LEU A 305 9.27 6.42 -8.90
N LYS A 306 8.59 7.12 -7.99
CA LYS A 306 8.78 6.93 -6.54
C LYS A 306 8.36 5.53 -6.11
N VAL A 307 7.21 5.03 -6.55
CA VAL A 307 6.78 3.66 -6.26
C VAL A 307 7.83 2.66 -6.72
N ARG A 308 8.32 2.80 -7.97
CA ARG A 308 9.33 1.90 -8.53
C ARG A 308 10.66 1.97 -7.78
N GLU A 309 11.07 3.12 -7.27
CA GLU A 309 12.27 3.27 -6.44
C GLU A 309 12.18 2.42 -5.16
N VAL A 310 11.07 2.55 -4.42
CA VAL A 310 10.85 1.77 -3.19
C VAL A 310 10.72 0.29 -3.49
N ALA A 311 10.01 -0.05 -4.57
CA ALA A 311 9.83 -1.43 -5.01
C ALA A 311 11.16 -2.09 -5.38
N LYS A 312 12.08 -1.37 -6.06
CA LYS A 312 13.43 -1.87 -6.40
C LYS A 312 14.18 -2.34 -5.15
N GLU A 313 14.24 -1.52 -4.10
CA GLU A 313 14.91 -1.92 -2.86
C GLU A 313 14.17 -3.03 -2.13
N ALA A 314 12.84 -2.98 -2.03
CA ALA A 314 12.06 -3.99 -1.32
C ALA A 314 12.17 -5.38 -1.97
N VAL A 315 12.15 -5.45 -3.30
CA VAL A 315 12.37 -6.70 -4.05
C VAL A 315 13.80 -7.20 -3.85
N ALA A 316 14.79 -6.33 -3.93
CA ALA A 316 16.18 -6.71 -3.72
C ALA A 316 16.42 -7.20 -2.28
N ARG A 317 15.88 -6.51 -1.27
CA ARG A 317 15.92 -6.88 0.15
C ARG A 317 15.30 -8.27 0.39
N ALA A 318 14.09 -8.49 -0.13
CA ALA A 318 13.42 -9.78 -0.03
C ALA A 318 14.27 -10.90 -0.66
N ARG A 319 14.79 -10.68 -1.87
CA ARG A 319 15.58 -11.68 -2.61
C ARG A 319 16.92 -12.02 -1.94
N ARG A 320 17.57 -11.04 -1.30
CA ARG A 320 18.81 -11.23 -0.53
C ARG A 320 18.59 -11.95 0.81
N GLY A 321 17.35 -12.09 1.26
CA GLY A 321 17.01 -12.77 2.52
C GLY A 321 17.05 -11.86 3.75
N ASP A 322 17.06 -10.54 3.55
CA ASP A 322 17.10 -9.55 4.63
C ASP A 322 15.72 -9.42 5.34
N GLY A 323 14.72 -10.17 4.89
CA GLY A 323 13.38 -10.24 5.45
C GLY A 323 12.36 -9.35 4.73
N PRO A 324 11.12 -9.30 5.26
CA PRO A 324 10.00 -8.64 4.61
C PRO A 324 10.07 -7.11 4.69
N THR A 325 9.22 -6.46 3.90
CA THR A 325 9.02 -5.00 3.90
C THR A 325 7.54 -4.67 3.88
N LEU A 326 7.11 -3.65 4.64
CA LEU A 326 5.76 -3.06 4.59
C LEU A 326 5.81 -1.70 3.90
N ILE A 327 5.10 -1.54 2.79
CA ILE A 327 5.09 -0.29 2.02
C ILE A 327 3.66 0.22 1.94
N GLU A 328 3.44 1.45 2.40
CA GLU A 328 2.17 2.15 2.22
C GLU A 328 2.26 3.07 1.02
N CYS A 329 1.47 2.76 -0.01
CA CYS A 329 1.31 3.60 -1.19
C CYS A 329 0.02 4.40 -1.03
N GLU A 330 0.15 5.69 -0.74
CA GLU A 330 -0.99 6.59 -0.65
C GLU A 330 -1.47 6.97 -2.04
N THR A 331 -2.72 6.66 -2.36
CA THR A 331 -3.31 6.79 -3.68
C THR A 331 -4.77 7.22 -3.53
N TYR A 332 -5.57 7.18 -4.60
CA TYR A 332 -6.97 7.56 -4.52
C TYR A 332 -7.86 6.72 -5.43
N ARG A 333 -9.01 6.29 -4.89
CA ARG A 333 -10.00 5.53 -5.64
C ARG A 333 -10.86 6.47 -6.48
N PHE A 334 -10.73 6.45 -7.81
CA PHE A 334 -11.42 7.43 -8.66
C PHE A 334 -12.92 7.15 -8.83
N ARG A 335 -13.33 5.89 -8.68
CA ARG A 335 -14.73 5.44 -8.79
C ARG A 335 -15.29 5.07 -7.41
N GLY A 336 -16.61 4.81 -7.35
CA GLY A 336 -17.25 4.19 -6.19
C GLY A 336 -16.58 2.87 -5.80
N HIS A 337 -16.96 2.29 -4.67
CA HIS A 337 -16.36 1.04 -4.22
C HIS A 337 -16.51 -0.07 -5.26
N SER A 338 -17.71 -0.24 -5.79
CA SER A 338 -18.01 -1.06 -6.96
C SER A 338 -18.81 -0.21 -7.94
N LEU A 339 -19.03 -0.71 -9.16
CA LEU A 339 -19.91 -0.03 -10.11
C LEU A 339 -21.39 0.03 -9.67
N ALA A 340 -21.75 -0.73 -8.64
CA ALA A 340 -23.07 -0.67 -8.01
C ALA A 340 -23.14 0.35 -6.84
N ASP A 341 -22.00 0.88 -6.39
CA ASP A 341 -21.93 1.87 -5.31
C ASP A 341 -22.07 3.30 -5.89
N PRO A 342 -23.13 4.05 -5.53
CA PRO A 342 -23.35 5.41 -6.03
C PRO A 342 -22.36 6.45 -5.46
N ASP A 343 -21.53 6.06 -4.48
CA ASP A 343 -20.43 6.88 -3.96
C ASP A 343 -20.88 8.15 -3.19
N GLU A 344 -22.10 8.13 -2.65
CA GLU A 344 -22.75 9.28 -1.99
C GLU A 344 -22.04 9.75 -0.70
N LEU A 345 -21.17 8.91 -0.13
CA LEU A 345 -20.49 9.17 1.13
C LEU A 345 -19.23 10.04 0.98
N ARG A 346 -18.82 10.36 -0.26
CA ARG A 346 -17.64 11.19 -0.55
C ARG A 346 -18.05 12.57 -1.05
N SER A 347 -17.40 13.62 -0.51
CA SER A 347 -17.67 14.99 -0.94
C SER A 347 -17.19 15.22 -2.39
N PRO A 348 -18.03 15.73 -3.31
CA PRO A 348 -17.69 15.89 -4.73
C PRO A 348 -16.42 16.72 -4.99
N GLY A 349 -16.12 17.70 -4.12
CA GLY A 349 -14.98 18.61 -4.27
C GLY A 349 -13.59 17.98 -4.08
N LYS A 350 -13.48 16.83 -3.41
CA LYS A 350 -12.17 16.15 -3.23
C LYS A 350 -11.79 15.28 -4.43
N ILE A 351 -12.77 14.81 -5.19
CA ILE A 351 -12.54 14.00 -6.39
C ILE A 351 -11.84 14.84 -7.47
N GLY A 352 -12.22 16.12 -7.64
CA GLY A 352 -11.67 17.00 -8.68
C GLY A 352 -10.22 17.48 -8.47
N GLN A 353 -9.64 17.34 -7.27
CA GLN A 353 -8.26 17.77 -6.99
C GLN A 353 -7.22 16.64 -7.11
N SER A 354 -7.61 15.36 -6.99
CA SER A 354 -6.66 14.21 -7.11
C SER A 354 -6.89 13.31 -8.34
N THR A 355 -7.96 13.53 -9.12
CA THR A 355 -8.33 12.66 -10.28
C THR A 355 -7.43 12.76 -11.50
N THR A 356 -6.31 13.48 -11.45
CA THR A 356 -5.50 13.75 -12.65
C THR A 356 -4.00 13.57 -12.48
N GLN A 357 -3.54 12.73 -11.55
CA GLN A 357 -2.12 12.75 -11.19
C GLN A 357 -1.26 11.66 -11.87
N CYS A 358 -1.58 10.37 -11.73
CA CYS A 358 -0.64 9.31 -12.13
C CYS A 358 -0.24 9.26 -13.62
N LEU A 359 -1.17 9.51 -14.55
CA LEU A 359 -0.87 9.52 -15.99
C LEU A 359 -0.35 10.88 -16.48
N LYS A 360 -0.79 12.00 -15.89
CA LYS A 360 -0.37 13.34 -16.34
C LYS A 360 1.02 13.74 -15.85
N GLU A 361 1.50 13.15 -14.76
CA GLU A 361 2.87 13.38 -14.29
C GLU A 361 3.90 12.63 -15.16
N PHE A 362 3.46 11.73 -16.03
CA PHE A 362 4.33 10.92 -16.88
C PHE A 362 4.37 11.38 -18.36
N ASP A 363 3.36 12.12 -18.83
CA ASP A 363 3.37 12.83 -20.13
C ASP A 363 4.24 14.11 -20.05
#